data_AF-A0A7X6T2E7-F1
#
_entry.id   AF-A0A7X6T2E7-F1
#
_cell.length_a   1.000
_cell.length_b   1.000
_cell.length_c   1.000
_cell.angle_alpha   90.00
_cell.angle_beta   90.00
_cell.angle_gamma   90.00
#
_symmetry.space_group_name_H-M   'P 1'
#
loop_
_entity.id
_entity.type
_entity.pdbx_description
1 polymer ?
#
loop_
_entity_poly.entity_id
_entity_poly.type
_entity_poly.pdbx_seq_one_letter_code
_entity_poly.pdbx_strand_id
1 'polypeptide(L)'
;MNIANKLTLSRIVMIPFILFFLLPLPYCETCAFSAFIVSAPGRVIAFVLFIMAAMTDLFDGMLARKQGLVSNFGKLVDPIADKLLVLSVFTAFVQLNRISTYVILLIAAREFIVTGIRMVAVEHGLVIAASWFGKLKTVFQVIT
;
A
#
# COMPACT_ATOMS: atom_id res chain seq x y z
N MET A 1 -0.55 -6.67 -22.52
CA MET A 1 -0.34 -6.18 -21.13
C MET A 1 1.06 -5.59 -21.03
N ASN A 2 1.17 -4.32 -20.61
CA ASN A 2 2.46 -3.69 -20.35
C ASN A 2 3.20 -4.36 -19.18
N ILE A 3 4.53 -4.27 -19.20
CA ILE A 3 5.39 -4.75 -18.10
C ILE A 3 4.99 -4.07 -16.78
N ALA A 4 4.66 -2.77 -16.82
CA ALA A 4 4.12 -2.03 -15.69
C ALA A 4 2.87 -2.69 -15.08
N ASN A 5 1.86 -3.03 -15.91
CA ASN A 5 0.64 -3.66 -15.41
C ASN A 5 0.89 -5.04 -14.77
N LYS A 6 1.90 -5.79 -15.21
CA LYS A 6 2.29 -7.06 -14.58
C LYS A 6 2.90 -6.85 -13.19
N LEU A 7 3.68 -5.78 -13.01
CA LEU A 7 4.27 -5.41 -11.73
C LEU A 7 3.18 -4.95 -10.74
N THR A 8 2.24 -4.11 -11.17
CA THR A 8 1.09 -3.71 -10.33
C THR A 8 0.27 -4.93 -9.88
N LEU A 9 0.03 -5.88 -10.80
CA LEU A 9 -0.65 -7.13 -10.48
C LEU A 9 0.14 -7.99 -9.50
N SER A 10 1.46 -8.09 -9.66
CA SER A 10 2.30 -8.82 -8.71
C SER A 10 2.22 -8.22 -7.31
N ARG A 11 2.12 -6.90 -7.17
CA ARG A 11 1.95 -6.23 -5.88
C ARG A 11 0.65 -6.64 -5.19
N ILE A 12 -0.45 -6.61 -5.94
CA ILE A 12 -1.76 -7.05 -5.42
C ILE A 12 -1.71 -8.52 -4.99
N VAL A 13 -1.03 -9.37 -5.76
CA VAL A 13 -0.83 -10.77 -5.42
C VAL A 13 0.06 -10.95 -4.19
N MET A 14 1.03 -10.07 -3.93
CA MET A 14 1.89 -10.14 -2.73
C MET A 14 1.17 -9.79 -1.42
N ILE A 15 0.09 -8.99 -1.46
CA ILE A 15 -0.68 -8.59 -0.27
C ILE A 15 -1.15 -9.79 0.58
N PRO A 16 -1.85 -10.81 0.04
CA PRO A 16 -2.27 -11.96 0.82
C PRO A 16 -1.10 -12.73 1.42
N PHE A 17 0.05 -12.81 0.75
CA PHE A 17 1.25 -13.43 1.34
C PHE A 17 1.79 -12.63 2.52
N ILE A 18 1.83 -11.29 2.41
CA ILE A 18 2.25 -10.43 3.53
C ILE A 18 1.30 -10.63 4.72
N LEU A 19 -0.01 -10.63 4.48
CA LEU A 19 -1.01 -10.83 5.53
C LEU A 19 -0.90 -12.23 6.16
N PHE A 20 -0.65 -13.25 5.35
CA PHE A 20 -0.44 -14.62 5.81
C PHE A 20 0.73 -14.73 6.78
N PHE A 21 1.84 -14.00 6.54
CA PHE A 21 2.99 -13.99 7.45
C PHE A 21 2.84 -13.03 8.65
N LEU A 22 1.83 -12.15 8.63
CA LEU A 22 1.63 -11.12 9.66
C LEU A 22 0.52 -11.48 10.65
N LEU A 23 -0.51 -12.21 10.23
CA LEU A 23 -1.70 -12.53 11.02
C LEU A 23 -1.74 -14.00 11.46
N PRO A 24 -2.27 -14.29 12.66
CA PRO A 24 -2.55 -15.65 13.07
C PRO A 24 -3.61 -16.28 12.16
N LEU A 25 -3.42 -17.55 11.80
CA LEU A 25 -4.35 -18.27 10.94
C LEU A 25 -5.64 -18.64 11.70
N PRO A 26 -6.83 -18.28 11.18
CA PRO A 26 -8.10 -18.42 11.89
C PRO A 26 -8.51 -19.88 12.17
N TYR A 27 -7.91 -20.85 11.47
CA TYR A 27 -8.26 -22.27 11.60
C TYR A 27 -7.22 -23.10 12.39
N CYS A 28 -6.15 -22.48 12.92
CA CYS A 28 -5.04 -23.20 13.56
C CYS A 28 -4.30 -22.33 14.59
N GLU A 29 -4.97 -21.82 15.62
CA GLU A 29 -4.33 -20.91 16.61
C GLU A 29 -3.27 -21.61 17.50
N THR A 30 -3.37 -22.92 17.69
CA THR A 30 -2.47 -23.71 18.58
C THR A 30 -1.37 -24.48 17.85
N CYS A 31 -1.25 -24.29 16.54
CA CYS A 31 -0.34 -25.05 15.70
C CYS A 31 1.07 -24.45 15.76
N ALA A 32 2.12 -25.27 15.87
CA ALA A 32 3.51 -24.78 15.87
C ALA A 32 3.83 -23.91 14.64
N PHE A 33 3.13 -24.15 13.53
CA PHE A 33 3.23 -23.38 12.30
C PHE A 33 2.65 -21.96 12.40
N SER A 34 1.51 -21.76 13.08
CA SER A 34 0.97 -20.41 13.30
C SER A 34 1.79 -19.64 14.32
N ALA A 35 2.33 -20.33 15.33
CA ALA A 35 3.29 -19.75 16.26
C ALA A 35 4.58 -19.30 15.53
N PHE A 36 5.10 -20.10 14.59
CA PHE A 36 6.26 -19.71 13.78
C PHE A 36 5.97 -18.50 12.89
N ILE A 37 4.81 -18.47 12.24
CA ILE A 37 4.39 -17.35 11.39
C ILE A 37 4.28 -16.03 12.17
N VAL A 38 3.70 -16.06 13.38
CA VAL A 38 3.52 -14.84 14.19
C VAL A 38 4.77 -14.49 15.03
N SER A 39 5.75 -15.39 15.08
CA SER A 39 7.03 -15.21 15.78
C SER A 39 7.96 -14.19 15.10
N ALA A 40 9.06 -13.84 15.77
CA ALA A 40 10.06 -12.89 15.26
C ALA A 40 10.52 -13.17 13.81
N PRO A 41 10.89 -14.40 13.41
CA PRO A 41 11.28 -14.69 12.02
C PRO A 41 10.15 -14.47 11.01
N GLY A 42 8.91 -14.85 11.32
CA GLY A 42 7.77 -14.65 10.42
C GLY A 42 7.46 -13.16 10.19
N ARG A 43 7.60 -12.33 11.23
CA ARG A 43 7.49 -10.86 11.10
C ARG A 43 8.61 -10.26 10.25
N VAL A 44 9.83 -10.79 10.33
CA VAL A 44 10.93 -10.36 9.46
C VAL A 44 10.64 -10.74 8.01
N ILE A 45 10.09 -11.93 7.75
CA ILE A 45 9.67 -12.33 6.40
C ILE A 45 8.57 -11.40 5.86
N ALA A 46 7.55 -11.10 6.67
CA ALA A 46 6.49 -10.15 6.30
C ALA A 46 7.05 -8.75 5.98
N PHE A 47 8.01 -8.28 6.78
CA PHE A 47 8.68 -7.00 6.57
C PHE A 47 9.50 -6.97 5.27
N VAL A 48 10.25 -8.05 4.98
CA VAL A 48 11.01 -8.18 3.72
C VAL A 48 10.07 -8.24 2.51
N LEU A 49 8.98 -8.99 2.59
CA LEU A 49 7.94 -9.04 1.55
C LEU A 49 7.31 -7.66 1.31
N PHE A 50 7.03 -6.93 2.38
CA PHE A 50 6.51 -5.57 2.31
C PHE A 50 7.49 -4.61 1.62
N ILE A 51 8.78 -4.65 2.00
CA ILE A 51 9.83 -3.85 1.34
C ILE A 51 9.90 -4.21 -0.15
N MET A 52 9.91 -5.50 -0.49
CA MET A 52 9.95 -5.90 -1.90
C MET A 52 8.73 -5.38 -2.67
N ALA A 53 7.53 -5.51 -2.10
CA ALA A 53 6.31 -5.00 -2.73
C ALA A 53 6.34 -3.48 -2.92
N ALA A 54 6.84 -2.73 -1.93
CA ALA A 54 7.02 -1.28 -2.03
C ALA A 54 8.09 -0.88 -3.05
N MET A 55 9.20 -1.62 -3.13
CA MET A 55 10.23 -1.38 -4.15
C MET A 55 9.70 -1.62 -5.56
N THR A 56 8.77 -2.57 -5.72
CA THR A 56 8.15 -2.89 -7.01
C THR A 56 7.42 -1.68 -7.62
N ASP A 57 6.84 -0.80 -6.78
CA ASP A 57 6.22 0.48 -7.16
C ASP A 57 7.20 1.52 -7.70
N LEU A 58 8.41 1.57 -7.14
CA LEU A 58 9.43 2.49 -7.66
C LEU A 58 9.88 2.05 -9.05
N PHE A 59 10.04 0.73 -9.24
CA PHE A 59 10.49 0.18 -10.50
C PHE A 59 9.42 0.26 -11.61
N ASP A 60 8.14 -0.01 -11.32
CA ASP A 60 7.08 0.10 -12.33
C ASP A 60 6.87 1.54 -12.80
N GLY A 61 6.87 2.52 -11.88
CA GLY A 61 6.73 3.93 -12.18
C GLY A 61 7.95 4.51 -12.90
N MET A 62 9.16 3.97 -12.67
CA MET A 62 10.36 4.34 -13.43
C MET A 62 10.35 3.75 -14.84
N LEU A 63 9.96 2.47 -14.97
CA LEU A 63 9.97 1.77 -16.26
C LEU A 63 8.87 2.31 -17.20
N ALA A 64 7.67 2.57 -16.66
CA ALA A 64 6.56 3.17 -17.40
C ALA A 64 6.91 4.57 -17.93
N ARG A 65 7.61 5.39 -17.13
CA ARG A 65 8.09 6.72 -17.53
C ARG A 65 9.19 6.67 -18.58
N LYS A 66 10.16 5.76 -18.43
CA LYS A 66 11.28 5.61 -19.38
C LYS A 66 10.84 5.08 -20.75
N GLN A 67 9.82 4.23 -20.80
CA GLN A 67 9.37 3.60 -22.05
C GLN A 67 8.20 4.34 -22.72
N GLY A 68 7.67 5.42 -22.13
CA GLY A 68 6.50 6.14 -22.66
C GLY A 68 5.21 5.30 -22.69
N LEU A 69 5.24 4.13 -22.08
CA LEU A 69 4.18 3.10 -22.10
C LEU A 69 3.16 3.34 -20.99
N VAL A 70 2.66 4.57 -20.89
CA VAL A 70 1.69 4.96 -19.87
C VAL A 70 0.29 4.54 -20.33
N SER A 71 -0.23 3.45 -19.78
CA SER A 71 -1.59 2.99 -20.09
C SER A 71 -2.63 3.64 -19.17
N ASN A 72 -3.82 3.95 -19.70
CA ASN A 72 -4.93 4.50 -18.90
C ASN A 72 -5.34 3.55 -17.77
N PHE A 73 -5.23 2.24 -18.00
CA PHE A 73 -5.47 1.22 -16.99
C PHE A 73 -4.45 1.31 -15.84
N GLY A 74 -3.16 1.37 -16.14
CA GLY A 74 -2.11 1.49 -15.12
C GLY A 74 -2.25 2.76 -14.27
N LYS A 75 -2.57 3.90 -14.89
CA LYS A 75 -2.82 5.16 -14.17
C LYS A 75 -3.92 5.06 -13.11
N LEU A 76 -4.94 4.23 -13.35
CA LEU A 76 -6.05 4.03 -12.41
C LEU A 76 -5.74 2.95 -11.38
N VAL A 77 -5.09 1.86 -11.79
CA VAL A 77 -4.81 0.72 -10.91
C VAL A 77 -3.63 0.95 -9.98
N ASP A 78 -2.60 1.71 -10.39
CA ASP A 78 -1.42 1.97 -9.55
C ASP A 78 -1.76 2.68 -8.23
N PRO A 79 -2.55 3.78 -8.20
CA PRO A 79 -2.97 4.41 -6.96
C PRO A 79 -3.84 3.51 -6.08
N ILE A 80 -4.68 2.67 -6.70
CA ILE A 80 -5.55 1.73 -5.98
C ILE A 80 -4.69 0.64 -5.32
N ALA A 81 -3.74 0.07 -6.05
CA ALA A 81 -2.84 -0.95 -5.55
C ALA A 81 -1.95 -0.44 -4.41
N ASP A 82 -1.45 0.80 -4.51
CA ASP A 82 -0.69 1.46 -3.44
C ASP A 82 -1.52 1.57 -2.14
N LYS A 83 -2.75 2.11 -2.23
CA LYS A 83 -3.64 2.22 -1.07
C LYS A 83 -4.04 0.87 -0.50
N LEU A 84 -4.32 -0.11 -1.35
CA LEU A 84 -4.66 -1.48 -0.91
C LEU A 84 -3.54 -2.10 -0.08
N LEU A 85 -2.29 -1.95 -0.50
CA LEU A 85 -1.14 -2.51 0.22
C LEU A 85 -1.01 -1.91 1.62
N VAL A 86 -1.06 -0.58 1.74
CA VAL A 86 -0.95 0.11 3.04
C VAL A 86 -2.14 -0.20 3.94
N LEU A 87 -3.37 -0.15 3.42
CA LEU A 87 -4.60 -0.42 4.19
C LEU A 87 -4.67 -1.86 4.66
N SER A 88 -4.19 -2.82 3.86
CA SER A 88 -4.14 -4.23 4.24
C SER A 88 -3.24 -4.44 5.46
N VAL A 89 -2.01 -3.89 5.42
CA VAL A 89 -1.05 -3.99 6.53
C VAL A 89 -1.58 -3.27 7.77
N PHE A 90 -2.19 -2.10 7.62
CA PHE A 90 -2.79 -1.36 8.73
C PHE A 90 -3.94 -2.14 9.37
N THR A 91 -4.82 -2.74 8.56
CA THR A 91 -5.91 -3.60 9.05
C THR A 91 -5.35 -4.78 9.84
N ALA A 92 -4.24 -5.38 9.39
CA ALA A 92 -3.56 -6.42 10.16
C ALA A 92 -3.05 -5.92 11.52
N PHE A 93 -2.53 -4.69 11.59
CA PHE A 93 -2.13 -4.08 12.87
C PHE A 93 -3.30 -3.75 13.81
N VAL A 94 -4.51 -3.46 13.29
CA VAL A 94 -5.73 -3.39 14.12
C VAL A 94 -5.98 -4.73 14.78
N GLN A 95 -5.93 -5.81 14.00
CA GLN A 95 -6.20 -7.15 14.50
C GLN A 95 -5.14 -7.63 15.51
N LEU A 96 -3.91 -7.15 15.38
CA LEU A 96 -2.83 -7.34 16.38
C LEU A 96 -2.93 -6.40 17.59
N ASN A 97 -4.01 -5.61 17.73
CA ASN A 97 -4.22 -4.60 18.78
C ASN A 97 -3.07 -3.59 18.92
N ARG A 98 -2.37 -3.30 17.81
CA ARG A 98 -1.27 -2.32 17.79
C ARG A 98 -1.73 -0.92 17.45
N ILE A 99 -2.84 -0.80 16.72
CA ILE A 99 -3.41 0.47 16.26
C ILE A 99 -4.93 0.43 16.48
N SER A 100 -5.51 1.55 16.92
CA SER A 100 -6.96 1.66 17.07
C SER A 100 -7.68 1.68 15.71
N THR A 101 -8.79 0.95 15.61
CA THR A 101 -9.64 0.91 14.42
C THR A 101 -10.06 2.31 13.97
N TYR A 102 -10.37 3.20 14.92
CA TYR A 102 -10.77 4.59 14.62
C TYR A 102 -9.67 5.39 13.91
N VAL A 103 -8.40 5.15 14.30
CA VAL A 103 -7.25 5.84 13.68
C VAL A 103 -7.09 5.41 12.23
N ILE A 104 -7.19 4.10 11.95
CA ILE A 104 -7.06 3.58 10.59
C ILE A 104 -8.24 3.98 9.71
N LEU A 105 -9.45 4.00 10.26
CA LEU A 105 -10.63 4.49 9.55
C LEU A 105 -10.45 5.96 9.12
N LEU A 106 -9.96 6.82 10.03
CA LEU A 106 -9.68 8.23 9.74
C LEU A 106 -8.59 8.39 8.68
N ILE A 107 -7.49 7.64 8.79
CA ILE A 107 -6.41 7.67 7.79
C ILE A 107 -6.94 7.21 6.43
N ALA A 108 -7.67 6.09 6.38
CA ALA A 108 -8.24 5.56 5.15
C ALA A 108 -9.19 6.57 4.50
N ALA A 109 -10.16 7.11 5.25
CA ALA A 109 -11.09 8.11 4.76
C ALA A 109 -10.35 9.33 4.19
N ARG A 110 -9.33 9.84 4.90
CA ARG A 110 -8.52 10.98 4.46
C ARG A 110 -7.74 10.68 3.18
N GLU A 111 -7.16 9.49 3.04
CA GLU A 111 -6.44 9.08 1.84
C GLU A 111 -7.39 8.95 0.63
N PHE A 112 -8.57 8.36 0.80
CA PHE A 112 -9.56 8.23 -0.28
C PHE A 112 -10.14 9.59 -0.69
N ILE A 113 -10.53 10.44 0.26
CA ILE A 113 -11.10 11.76 -0.02
C ILE A 113 -10.10 12.64 -0.77
N VAL A 114 -8.85 12.74 -0.28
CA VAL A 114 -7.83 13.60 -0.90
C VAL A 114 -7.46 13.09 -2.30
N THR A 115 -7.37 11.77 -2.49
CA THR A 115 -7.08 11.17 -3.80
C THR A 115 -8.25 11.36 -4.77
N GLY A 116 -9.49 11.15 -4.31
CA GLY A 116 -10.71 11.35 -5.09
C GLY A 116 -10.89 12.78 -5.56
N ILE A 117 -10.78 13.76 -4.65
CA ILE A 117 -10.85 15.19 -4.98
C ILE A 117 -9.79 15.55 -6.03
N ARG A 118 -8.56 15.04 -5.89
CA ARG A 118 -7.49 15.29 -6.86
C ARG A 118 -7.80 14.70 -8.23
N MET A 119 -8.36 13.48 -8.30
CA MET A 119 -8.73 12.86 -9.57
C MET A 119 -9.82 13.67 -10.29
N VAL A 120 -10.89 14.04 -9.57
CA VAL A 120 -11.99 14.84 -10.12
C VAL A 120 -11.52 16.22 -10.59
N ALA A 121 -10.64 16.88 -9.83
CA ALA A 121 -10.10 18.18 -10.23
C ALA A 121 -9.26 18.11 -11.51
N VAL A 122 -8.46 17.04 -11.67
CA VAL A 122 -7.67 16.80 -12.89
C VAL A 122 -8.58 16.56 -14.10
N GLU A 123 -9.70 15.83 -13.94
CA GLU A 123 -10.68 15.64 -15.03
C GLU A 123 -11.35 16.95 -15.46
N HIS A 124 -11.57 17.88 -14.54
CA HIS A 124 -12.12 19.21 -14.85
C HIS A 124 -11.07 20.25 -15.27
N GLY A 125 -9.82 19.84 -15.55
CA GLY A 125 -8.75 20.73 -16.00
C GLY A 125 -8.16 21.64 -14.91
N LEU A 126 -8.61 21.51 -13.66
CA LEU A 126 -8.03 22.17 -12.51
C LEU A 126 -6.86 21.35 -11.98
N VAL A 127 -5.65 21.65 -12.45
CA VAL A 127 -4.43 21.08 -11.89
C VAL A 127 -4.24 21.64 -10.48
N ILE A 128 -4.65 20.88 -9.46
CA ILE A 128 -4.32 21.18 -8.06
C ILE A 128 -2.81 20.97 -7.91
N ALA A 129 -2.05 22.02 -8.14
CA ALA A 129 -0.62 22.04 -7.86
C ALA A 129 -0.38 21.72 -6.39
N ALA A 130 0.61 20.89 -6.09
CA ALA A 130 0.98 20.56 -4.72
C ALA A 130 1.30 21.84 -3.95
N SER A 131 0.44 22.20 -3.00
CA SER A 131 0.64 23.38 -2.17
C SER A 131 1.86 23.22 -1.27
N TRP A 132 2.48 24.33 -0.88
CA TRP A 132 3.62 24.34 0.05
C TRP A 132 3.33 23.57 1.35
N PHE A 133 2.09 23.63 1.84
CA PHE A 133 1.60 22.85 2.97
C PHE A 133 1.67 21.33 2.75
N GLY A 134 1.50 20.86 1.51
CA GLY A 134 1.67 19.45 1.16
C GLY A 134 3.11 18.97 1.34
N LYS A 135 4.10 19.81 1.01
CA LYS A 135 5.53 19.51 1.20
C LYS A 135 5.92 19.52 2.69
N LEU A 136 5.41 20.50 3.45
CA LEU A 136 5.60 20.56 4.90
C LEU A 136 4.98 19.35 5.61
N LYS A 137 3.81 18.89 5.16
CA LYS A 137 3.18 17.69 5.73
C LYS A 137 4.08 16.46 5.58
N THR A 138 4.71 16.27 4.42
CA THR A 138 5.63 15.14 4.20
C THR A 138 6.86 15.22 5.10
N VAL A 139 7.41 16.42 5.33
CA VAL A 139 8.55 16.61 6.24
C VAL A 139 8.17 16.23 7.67
N PHE A 140 7.02 16.69 8.17
CA PHE A 140 6.56 16.32 9.52
C PHE A 140 6.24 14.82 9.66
N GLN A 141 5.67 14.21 8.62
CA GLN A 141 5.34 12.78 8.59
C GLN A 141 6.57 11.87 8.60
N VAL A 142 7.71 12.32 8.06
CA VAL A 142 8.96 11.55 8.06
C VAL A 142 9.71 11.70 9.39
N ILE A 143 9.53 12.84 10.07
CA ILE A 143 10.22 13.15 11.34
C ILE A 143 9.47 12.58 12.56
N THR A 144 8.14 12.40 12.46
CA THR A 144 7.26 11.92 13.55
C THR A 144 6.90 10.46 13.36
#